data_AF-A0A428NUB6-F1
#
_entry.id   AF-A0A428NUB6-F1
#
_cell.length_a   1.000
_cell.length_b   1.000
_cell.length_c   1.000
_cell.angle_alpha   90.00
_cell.angle_beta   90.00
_cell.angle_gamma   90.00
#
_symmetry.space_group_name_H-M   'P 1'
#
loop_
_entity.id
_entity.type
_entity.pdbx_description
1 polymer ?
#
loop_
_entity_poly.entity_id
_entity_poly.type
_entity_poly.pdbx_seq_one_letter_code
_entity_poly.pdbx_strand_id
1 'polypeptide(L)' 'MPMLLPIGTFALATTFGNGTLTLRLAVSFPAFSAFIYVYVGFMPALGPFNIAILLYPAHWIQL' A
#
# COMPACT_ATOMS: atom_id res chain seq x y z
N MET A 1 -3.87 -20.04 -13.31
CA MET A 1 -3.32 -18.69 -13.10
C MET A 1 -2.95 -18.45 -11.63
N PRO A 2 -2.02 -19.25 -11.06
CA PRO A 2 -1.66 -19.19 -9.63
C PRO A 2 -0.89 -17.91 -9.26
N MET A 3 -0.30 -17.20 -10.22
CA MET A 3 0.47 -15.97 -9.97
C MET A 3 -0.39 -14.74 -9.61
N LEU A 4 -1.71 -14.82 -9.77
CA LEU A 4 -2.65 -13.73 -9.43
C LEU A 4 -3.30 -13.93 -8.07
N LEU A 5 -3.05 -15.06 -7.40
CA LEU A 5 -3.54 -15.26 -6.05
C LEU A 5 -2.61 -14.54 -5.08
N PRO A 6 -3.15 -13.67 -4.21
CA PRO A 6 -2.33 -13.04 -3.18
C PRO A 6 -1.73 -14.12 -2.27
N ILE A 7 -0.46 -13.92 -1.92
CA ILE A 7 0.29 -14.79 -1.02
C ILE A 7 0.62 -14.04 0.27
N GLY A 8 0.67 -14.77 1.37
CA GLY A 8 0.94 -14.20 2.68
C GLY A 8 -0.19 -13.34 3.22
N THR A 9 0.09 -12.65 4.33
CA THR A 9 -0.88 -11.81 5.02
C THR A 9 -0.93 -10.42 4.40
N PHE A 10 -2.13 -9.87 4.25
CA PHE A 10 -2.31 -8.47 3.89
C PHE A 10 -1.76 -7.57 5.00
N ALA A 11 -0.90 -6.61 4.66
CA ALA A 11 -0.41 -5.64 5.63
C ALA A 11 -1.19 -4.33 5.47
N LEU A 12 -1.94 -3.97 6.51
CA LEU A 12 -2.67 -2.72 6.60
C LEU A 12 -2.07 -1.86 7.71
N ALA A 13 -1.68 -0.64 7.38
CA ALA A 13 -1.21 0.34 8.35
C ALA A 13 -1.99 1.64 8.19
N THR A 14 -2.43 2.20 9.31
CA THR A 14 -3.06 3.51 9.39
C THR A 14 -2.25 4.37 10.33
N THR A 15 -1.87 5.56 9.87
CA THR A 15 -1.21 6.55 10.73
C THR A 15 -1.93 7.88 10.59
N PHE A 16 -2.15 8.53 11.72
CA PHE A 16 -2.70 9.88 11.79
C PHE A 16 -1.66 10.78 12.44
N GLY A 17 -1.25 11.83 11.73
CA GLY A 17 -0.21 12.74 12.20
C GLY A 17 -0.24 14.05 11.43
N ASN A 18 0.02 15.16 12.12
CA ASN A 18 0.00 16.51 11.54
C ASN A 18 -1.26 16.74 10.70
N GLY A 19 -2.44 16.42 11.25
CA GLY A 19 -3.74 16.56 10.58
C GLY A 19 -3.93 15.71 9.32
N THR A 20 -3.06 14.75 9.03
CA THR A 20 -3.16 13.91 7.84
C THR A 20 -3.36 12.46 8.26
N LEU A 21 -4.38 11.80 7.71
CA LEU A 21 -4.58 10.36 7.77
C LEU A 21 -3.88 9.72 6.58
N THR A 22 -3.05 8.71 6.84
CA THR A 22 -2.38 7.93 5.80
C THR A 22 -2.73 6.46 5.99
N LEU A 23 -3.38 5.88 4.98
CA LEU A 23 -3.71 4.47 4.88
C LEU A 23 -2.72 3.80 3.92
N ARG A 24 -2.13 2.68 4.33
CA ARG A 24 -1.21 1.88 3.54
C ARG A 24 -1.70 0.45 3.51
N LEU A 25 -2.06 -0.06 2.34
CA LEU A 25 -2.40 -1.47 2.13
C LEU A 25 -1.34 -2.10 1.23
N ALA A 26 -0.73 -3.19 1.69
CA ALA A 26 0.18 -3.99 0.90
C ALA A 26 -0.41 -5.38 0.65
N VAL A 27 -0.38 -5.79 -0.61
CA VAL A 27 -0.79 -7.12 -1.08
C VAL A 27 0.38 -7.73 -1.84
N SER A 28 0.82 -8.90 -1.43
CA SER A 28 1.93 -9.60 -2.08
C SER A 28 1.39 -10.69 -2.99
N PHE A 29 2.00 -10.84 -4.15
CA PHE A 29 1.77 -11.90 -5.13
C PHE A 29 3.11 -12.61 -5.40
N PRO A 30 3.10 -13.83 -5.95
CA PRO A 30 4.34 -14.56 -6.27
C PRO A 30 5.32 -13.78 -7.17
N ALA A 31 4.82 -12.89 -8.04
CA ALA A 31 5.64 -12.15 -9.00
C ALA A 31 5.82 -10.66 -8.67
N PHE A 32 4.98 -10.08 -7.80
CA PHE A 32 5.01 -8.65 -7.48
C PHE A 32 4.29 -8.34 -6.17
N SER A 33 4.55 -7.17 -5.60
CA SER A 33 3.79 -6.62 -4.49
C SER A 33 3.08 -5.34 -4.94
N ALA A 34 1.78 -5.25 -4.66
CA ALA A 34 0.99 -4.05 -4.86
C ALA A 34 0.83 -3.30 -3.55
N PHE A 35 1.13 -2.01 -3.55
CA PHE A 35 0.94 -1.13 -2.42
C PHE A 35 -0.01 0.00 -2.79
N ILE A 36 -1.05 0.19 -1.99
CA ILE A 36 -2.04 1.26 -2.13
C ILE A 36 -1.83 2.22 -0.96
N TYR A 37 -1.57 3.47 -1.28
CA TYR A 37 -1.40 4.55 -0.33
C TYR A 37 -2.53 5.56 -0.52
N VAL A 38 -3.28 5.84 0.54
CA VAL A 38 -4.30 6.88 0.55
C VAL A 38 -3.93 7.90 1.61
N TYR A 39 -3.80 9.16 1.21
CA TYR A 39 -3.50 10.30 2.06
C TYR A 39 -4.71 11.21 2.08
N VAL A 40 -5.23 11.50 3.26
CA VAL A 40 -6.39 12.37 3.48
C VAL A 40 -6.01 13.44 4.49
N GLY A 41 -5.98 14.70 4.07
CA GLY A 41 -5.79 15.84 4.96
C GLY A 41 -7.09 16.24 5.68
N PHE A 42 -6.98 16.54 6.96
CA PHE A 42 -8.04 17.09 7.81
C PHE A 42 -7.53 18.39 8.46
N MET A 43 -8.42 19.36 8.63
CA MET A 43 -8.10 20.64 9.28
C MET A 43 -7.47 20.39 10.67
N PRO A 44 -6.34 21.04 11.03
CA PRO A 44 -5.71 22.22 10.42
C PRO A 44 -4.71 21.94 9.28
N ALA A 45 -4.38 20.69 8.98
CA ALA A 45 -3.49 20.36 7.88
C ALA A 45 -4.29 20.18 6.59
N LEU A 46 -4.35 21.24 5.78
CA LEU A 46 -4.89 21.21 4.42
C LEU A 46 -3.92 20.46 3.48
N GLY A 47 -3.59 19.22 3.83
CA GLY A 47 -2.83 18.31 2.98
C GLY A 47 -3.69 17.87 1.79
N PRO A 48 -3.13 17.76 0.58
CA PRO A 48 -3.87 17.29 -0.58
C PRO A 48 -4.35 15.85 -0.37
N PHE A 49 -5.56 15.55 -0.83
CA PHE A 49 -6.04 14.18 -0.94
C PHE A 49 -5.25 13.49 -2.07
N ASN A 50 -4.50 12.44 -1.74
CA ASN A 50 -3.69 11.71 -2.70
C ASN A 50 -3.94 10.21 -2.60
N ILE A 51 -4.02 9.56 -3.76
CA ILE A 51 -4.00 8.11 -3.87
C ILE A 51 -2.81 7.73 -4.75
N ALA A 52 -1.93 6.89 -4.24
CA ALA A 52 -0.80 6.35 -5.00
C ALA A 52 -0.84 4.83 -4.99
N ILE A 53 -0.59 4.23 -6.15
CA ILE A 53 -0.49 2.78 -6.33
C ILE A 53 0.94 2.50 -6.79
N LEU A 54 1.67 1.72 -6.01
CA LEU A 54 3.02 1.29 -6.32
C LEU A 54 2.99 -0.22 -6.60
N LEU A 55 3.48 -0.61 -7.78
CA LEU A 55 3.75 -2.01 -8.10
C LEU A 55 5.26 -2.22 -7.98
N TYR A 56 5.65 -3.08 -7.05
CA TYR A 56 7.04 -3.46 -6.83
C TYR A 56 7.27 -4.87 -7.37
N PRO A 57 8.24 -5.09 -8.28
CA PRO A 57 8.54 -6.43 -8.75
C PRO A 57 9.09 -7.27 -7.59
N ALA A 58 8.50 -8.44 -7.35
CA ALA A 58 9.09 -9.41 -6.45
C ALA A 58 10.17 -10.10 -7.26
N HIS A 59 11.44 -9.80 -6.98
CA HIS A 59 12.54 -10.58 -7.54
C HIS A 59 12.30 -12.02 -7.11
N TRP A 60 12.06 -12.89 -8.09
CA TRP A 60 11.99 -14.33 -7.87
C TRP A 60 13.16 -14.75 -6.98
N ILE A 61 12.88 -15.10 -5.73
CA ILE A 61 13.79 -15.96 -4.99
C ILE A 61 13.62 -17.31 -5.69
N GLN A 62 14.51 -17.60 -6.66
CA GLN A 62 14.79 -18.99 -7.02
C GLN A 62 15.24 -19.67 -5.73
N LEU A 63 14.33 -20.44 -5.12
CA LEU A 63 14.69 -21.49 -4.17
C LEU A 63 15.49 -22.57 -4.89
#